data_AF-A0A0N4W0G9-F1
#
_entry.id   AF-A0A0N4W0G9-F1
#
_cell.length_a   1.000
_cell.length_b   1.000
_cell.length_c   1.000
_cell.angle_alpha   90.00
_cell.angle_beta   90.00
_cell.angle_gamma   90.00
#
_symmetry.space_group_name_H-M   'P 1'
#
loop_
_entity.id
_entity.type
_entity.pdbx_description
1 polymer ?
#
loop_
_entity_poly.entity_id
_entity_poly.type
_entity_poly.pdbx_seq_one_letter_code
_entity_poly.pdbx_strand_id
1 'polypeptide(L)'
;MNLPKERSLSSQTFGVYPDHYKLPSSLCCFRIMHFQTGVVWLAYAEMVWITSQLSYWAAQAVTNGFSQAVIIIGFLFTFSQIVFVLFLLKGVKQFRSSYIACYLCGLAARTILYITFLVVIAFVNLVPSWKDDDETTLMFFRTKVAIKVFICIWYTTLKIYLFIIIYRFYSYIIETTAYYRCSPVEKQLPPVSL
;
A
#
# COMPACT_ATOMS: atom_id res chain seq x y z
N MET A 1 -14.85 7.36 30.58
CA MET A 1 -15.23 7.62 29.19
C MET A 1 -15.58 9.10 29.10
N ASN A 2 -14.76 9.90 28.44
CA ASN A 2 -15.07 11.27 27.99
C ASN A 2 -13.96 11.68 27.00
N LEU A 3 -14.31 11.83 25.73
CA LEU A 3 -13.40 12.35 24.69
C LEU A 3 -13.18 13.85 24.92
N PRO A 4 -11.95 14.38 24.77
CA PRO A 4 -11.73 15.82 24.81
C PRO A 4 -12.20 16.45 23.50
N LYS A 5 -13.09 17.41 23.68
CA LYS A 5 -13.75 18.31 22.73
C LYS A 5 -12.76 19.00 21.79
N GLU A 6 -12.95 18.85 20.48
CA GLU A 6 -12.23 19.63 19.47
C GLU A 6 -12.47 21.14 19.72
N ARG A 7 -11.39 21.87 20.02
CA ARG A 7 -11.40 23.33 20.05
C ARG A 7 -11.31 23.82 18.61
N SER A 8 -12.42 24.34 18.11
CA SER A 8 -12.47 25.18 16.92
C SER A 8 -11.53 26.38 17.09
N LEU A 9 -10.53 26.47 16.22
CA LEU A 9 -9.70 27.67 16.06
C LEU A 9 -10.57 28.76 15.43
N SER A 10 -10.92 29.79 16.21
CA SER A 10 -11.68 30.94 15.71
C SER A 10 -10.83 31.80 14.78
N SER A 11 -11.46 32.24 13.69
CA SER A 11 -10.90 33.09 12.63
C SER A 11 -10.94 34.58 13.02
N GLN A 12 -10.38 34.98 14.16
CA GLN A 12 -10.38 36.39 14.56
C GLN A 12 -9.10 36.77 15.31
N THR A 13 -8.02 37.00 14.58
CA THR A 13 -7.01 38.01 14.99
C THR A 13 -6.29 38.51 13.75
N PHE A 14 -6.68 39.70 13.29
CA PHE A 14 -5.94 40.52 12.34
C PHE A 14 -4.81 41.23 13.11
N GLY A 15 -3.59 41.16 12.58
CA GLY A 15 -2.47 42.02 13.01
C GLY A 15 -1.23 41.23 13.43
N VAL A 16 -0.15 41.43 12.66
CA VAL A 16 1.21 40.89 12.84
C VAL A 16 1.34 39.42 12.44
N TYR A 17 1.71 39.19 11.17
CA TYR A 17 2.20 37.88 10.71
C TYR A 17 3.56 37.61 11.37
N PRO A 18 3.69 36.58 12.24
CA PRO A 18 5.00 36.04 12.57
C PRO A 18 5.47 35.15 11.41
N ASP A 19 6.78 35.04 11.23
CA ASP A 19 7.45 34.34 10.13
C ASP A 19 6.76 33.03 9.70
N HIS A 20 6.51 32.92 8.40
CA HIS A 20 5.71 31.91 7.70
C HIS A 20 6.18 30.44 7.82
N TYR A 21 7.19 30.12 8.64
CA TYR A 21 7.82 28.80 8.62
C TYR A 21 7.20 27.77 9.58
N LYS A 22 6.28 28.15 10.49
CA LYS A 22 5.91 27.27 11.63
C LYS A 22 4.43 27.19 12.04
N LEU A 23 3.48 27.77 11.29
CA LEU A 23 2.05 27.49 11.50
C LEU A 23 1.53 26.51 10.44
N PRO A 24 0.63 25.57 10.79
CA PRO A 24 -0.05 24.74 9.81
C PRO A 24 -0.98 25.66 9.00
N SER A 25 -0.47 26.18 7.89
CA SER A 25 -1.26 26.92 6.91
C SER A 25 -2.46 26.08 6.45
N SER A 26 -3.53 26.70 5.95
CA SER A 26 -4.68 26.01 5.33
C SER A 26 -4.24 24.97 4.28
N LEU A 27 -3.08 25.19 3.67
CA LEU A 27 -2.37 24.28 2.78
C LEU A 27 -2.00 22.93 3.43
N CYS A 28 -1.75 22.87 4.74
CA CYS A 28 -1.47 21.64 5.48
C CYS A 28 -2.73 20.77 5.61
N CYS A 29 -3.88 21.36 5.94
CA CYS A 29 -5.16 20.65 5.97
C CYS A 29 -5.55 20.14 4.58
N PHE A 30 -5.35 20.94 3.53
CA PHE A 30 -5.60 20.52 2.15
C PHE A 30 -4.68 19.37 1.72
N ARG A 31 -3.38 19.44 2.09
CA ARG A 31 -2.41 18.38 1.83
C ARG A 31 -2.78 17.07 2.56
N ILE A 32 -3.20 17.15 3.83
CA ILE A 32 -3.65 15.98 4.59
C ILE A 32 -4.91 15.38 3.96
N MET A 33 -5.89 16.21 3.59
CA MET A 33 -7.12 15.77 2.92
C MET A 33 -6.80 15.10 1.57
N HIS A 34 -5.91 15.68 0.76
CA HIS A 34 -5.47 15.09 -0.51
C HIS A 34 -4.83 13.72 -0.30
N PHE A 35 -3.94 13.59 0.69
CA PHE A 35 -3.32 12.30 0.99
C PHE A 35 -4.31 11.26 1.51
N GLN A 36 -5.22 11.64 2.42
CA GLN A 36 -6.25 10.73 2.92
C GLN A 36 -7.14 10.22 1.80
N THR A 37 -7.63 11.11 0.94
CA THR A 37 -8.43 10.74 -0.23
C THR A 37 -7.65 9.81 -1.15
N GLY A 38 -6.37 10.12 -1.43
CA GLY A 38 -5.50 9.25 -2.22
C GLY A 38 -5.35 7.84 -1.64
N VAL A 39 -5.08 7.73 -0.33
CA VAL A 39 -4.93 6.41 0.32
C VAL A 39 -6.26 5.64 0.37
N VAL A 40 -7.41 6.33 0.53
CA VAL A 40 -8.73 5.71 0.48
C VAL A 40 -9.03 5.16 -0.93
N TRP A 41 -8.70 5.91 -1.99
CA TRP A 41 -8.80 5.41 -3.36
C TRP A 41 -7.92 4.19 -3.61
N LEU A 42 -6.69 4.18 -3.06
CA LEU A 42 -5.81 3.01 -3.14
C LEU A 42 -6.40 1.81 -2.39
N ALA A 43 -6.95 2.02 -1.19
CA ALA A 43 -7.62 0.97 -0.44
C ALA A 43 -8.83 0.41 -1.21
N TYR A 44 -9.61 1.26 -1.87
CA TYR A 44 -10.71 0.84 -2.73
C TYR A 44 -10.23 -0.01 -3.92
N ALA A 45 -9.19 0.42 -4.62
CA ALA A 45 -8.61 -0.35 -5.71
C ALA A 45 -8.10 -1.73 -5.25
N GLU A 46 -7.45 -1.81 -4.09
CA GLU A 46 -7.04 -3.08 -3.47
C GLU A 46 -8.26 -3.96 -3.12
N MET A 47 -9.34 -3.38 -2.61
CA MET A 47 -10.57 -4.15 -2.32
C MET A 47 -11.17 -4.75 -3.59
N VAL A 48 -11.27 -3.99 -4.68
CA VAL A 48 -11.73 -4.49 -5.99
C VAL A 48 -10.84 -5.64 -6.48
N TRP A 49 -9.52 -5.50 -6.33
CA TRP A 49 -8.56 -6.54 -6.69
C TRP A 49 -8.72 -7.81 -5.84
N ILE A 50 -8.96 -7.67 -4.53
CA ILE A 50 -9.22 -8.79 -3.63
C ILE A 50 -10.55 -9.49 -3.98
N THR A 51 -11.60 -8.73 -4.30
CA THR A 51 -12.88 -9.29 -4.74
C THR A 51 -12.70 -10.16 -5.98
N SER A 52 -11.91 -9.71 -6.96
CA SER A 52 -11.59 -10.51 -8.14
C SER A 52 -10.88 -11.82 -7.80
N GLN A 53 -9.88 -11.79 -6.91
CA GLN A 53 -9.20 -13.01 -6.43
C GLN A 53 -10.16 -13.96 -5.69
N LEU A 54 -11.05 -13.41 -4.86
CA LEU A 54 -12.03 -14.22 -4.13
C LEU A 54 -12.98 -14.93 -5.10
N SER A 55 -13.46 -14.23 -6.13
CA SER A 55 -14.26 -14.82 -7.21
C SER A 55 -13.50 -15.91 -7.97
N TYR A 56 -12.20 -15.71 -8.22
CA TYR A 56 -11.35 -16.73 -8.85
C TYR A 56 -11.27 -18.00 -8.00
N TRP A 57 -10.99 -17.89 -6.70
CA TRP A 57 -10.92 -19.05 -5.81
C TRP A 57 -12.29 -19.73 -5.64
N ALA A 58 -13.38 -18.96 -5.61
CA ALA A 58 -14.73 -19.49 -5.59
C ALA A 58 -15.05 -20.29 -6.86
N ALA A 59 -14.67 -19.79 -8.04
CA ALA A 59 -14.84 -20.52 -9.29
C ALA A 59 -14.05 -21.83 -9.29
N GLN A 60 -12.79 -21.81 -8.83
CA GLN A 60 -11.93 -22.99 -8.75
C GLN A 60 -12.42 -24.02 -7.73
N ALA A 61 -13.07 -23.58 -6.65
CA ALA A 61 -13.73 -24.46 -5.68
C ALA A 61 -14.91 -25.23 -6.30
N VAL A 62 -15.65 -24.61 -7.22
CA VAL A 62 -16.80 -25.25 -7.90
C VAL A 62 -16.34 -26.20 -9.00
N THR A 63 -15.31 -25.82 -9.77
CA THR A 63 -14.84 -26.64 -10.90
C THR A 63 -13.91 -27.78 -10.49
N ASN A 64 -13.54 -27.88 -9.20
CA ASN A 64 -12.53 -28.83 -8.68
C ASN A 64 -11.23 -28.84 -9.51
N GLY A 65 -10.85 -27.69 -10.07
CA GLY A 65 -9.72 -27.57 -11.00
C GLY A 65 -8.35 -27.75 -10.34
N PHE A 66 -8.27 -27.64 -9.00
CA PHE A 66 -7.04 -27.77 -8.22
C PHE A 66 -7.28 -28.62 -6.96
N SER A 67 -6.18 -29.11 -6.37
CA SER A 67 -6.26 -29.79 -5.06
C SER A 67 -6.91 -28.88 -4.01
N GLN A 68 -7.74 -29.46 -3.14
CA GLN A 68 -8.45 -28.70 -2.09
C GLN A 68 -7.49 -27.93 -1.18
N ALA A 69 -6.29 -28.47 -0.93
CA ALA A 69 -5.26 -27.79 -0.13
C ALA A 69 -4.84 -26.44 -0.75
N VAL A 70 -4.65 -26.38 -2.08
CA VAL A 70 -4.27 -25.14 -2.78
C VAL A 70 -5.40 -24.11 -2.70
N ILE A 71 -6.64 -24.55 -2.83
CA ILE A 71 -7.82 -23.68 -2.75
C ILE A 71 -7.94 -23.07 -1.34
N ILE A 72 -7.79 -23.89 -0.29
CA ILE A 72 -7.83 -23.44 1.11
C ILE A 72 -6.72 -22.42 1.39
N ILE A 73 -5.48 -22.70 0.96
CA ILE A 73 -4.36 -21.77 1.10
C ILE A 73 -4.65 -20.46 0.36
N GLY A 74 -5.22 -20.53 -0.84
CA GLY A 74 -5.65 -19.36 -1.62
C GLY A 74 -6.65 -18.49 -0.87
N PHE A 75 -7.68 -19.10 -0.28
CA PHE A 75 -8.66 -18.39 0.56
C PHE A 75 -8.00 -17.76 1.79
N LEU A 76 -7.19 -18.50 2.55
CA LEU A 76 -6.48 -17.97 3.72
C LEU A 76 -5.61 -16.76 3.36
N PHE A 77 -4.91 -16.84 2.23
CA PHE A 77 -4.10 -15.73 1.73
C PHE A 77 -4.97 -14.51 1.39
N THR A 78 -6.07 -14.68 0.65
CA THR A 78 -6.99 -13.56 0.36
C THR A 78 -7.61 -12.95 1.62
N PHE A 79 -7.96 -13.76 2.61
CA PHE A 79 -8.47 -13.28 3.90
C PHE A 79 -7.43 -12.44 4.64
N SER A 80 -6.18 -12.88 4.66
CA SER A 80 -5.08 -12.07 5.23
C SER A 80 -4.93 -10.72 4.52
N GLN A 81 -5.13 -10.65 3.20
CA GLN A 81 -5.08 -9.40 2.44
C GLN A 81 -6.17 -8.42 2.87
N ILE A 82 -7.40 -8.90 3.10
CA ILE A 82 -8.51 -8.07 3.62
C ILE A 82 -8.13 -7.45 4.95
N VAL A 83 -7.56 -8.25 5.86
CA VAL A 83 -7.12 -7.76 7.19
C VAL A 83 -6.08 -6.64 7.05
N PHE A 84 -5.10 -6.80 6.15
CA PHE A 84 -4.11 -5.74 5.89
C PHE A 84 -4.77 -4.46 5.37
N VAL A 85 -5.71 -4.54 4.43
CA VAL A 85 -6.42 -3.35 3.91
C VAL A 85 -7.26 -2.66 5.00
N LEU A 86 -7.88 -3.43 5.90
CA LEU A 86 -8.58 -2.87 7.06
C LEU A 86 -7.63 -2.15 8.02
N PHE A 87 -6.41 -2.65 8.21
CA PHE A 87 -5.37 -1.93 8.97
C PHE A 87 -4.97 -0.62 8.29
N LEU A 88 -4.88 -0.57 6.96
CA LEU A 88 -4.63 0.67 6.23
C LEU A 88 -5.75 1.68 6.46
N LEU A 89 -7.01 1.29 6.29
CA LEU A 89 -8.17 2.16 6.51
C LEU A 89 -8.25 2.68 7.95
N LYS A 90 -8.07 1.79 8.95
CA LYS A 90 -8.01 2.20 10.36
C LYS A 90 -6.81 3.10 10.65
N GLY A 91 -5.66 2.80 10.08
CA GLY A 91 -4.42 3.58 10.23
C GLY A 91 -4.55 5.00 9.70
N VAL A 92 -5.18 5.18 8.54
CA VAL A 92 -5.47 6.49 7.94
C VAL A 92 -6.48 7.27 8.77
N LYS A 93 -7.56 6.61 9.23
CA LYS A 93 -8.62 7.27 10.01
C LYS A 93 -8.14 7.70 11.41
N GLN A 94 -7.24 6.93 12.04
CA GLN A 94 -6.74 7.19 13.39
C GLN A 94 -5.34 7.84 13.42
N PHE A 95 -4.76 8.16 12.26
CA PHE A 95 -3.38 8.69 12.12
C PHE A 95 -2.31 7.88 12.88
N ARG A 96 -2.54 6.57 13.05
CA ARG A 96 -1.63 5.72 13.82
C ARG A 96 -0.61 5.08 12.88
N SER A 97 0.62 5.56 12.94
CA SER A 97 1.73 5.11 12.07
C SER A 97 1.96 3.59 12.13
N SER A 98 1.79 2.95 13.30
CA SER A 98 2.01 1.50 13.46
C SER A 98 1.11 0.63 12.56
N TYR A 99 -0.15 1.02 12.32
CA TYR A 99 -1.05 0.25 11.45
C TYR A 99 -0.65 0.38 9.97
N ILE A 100 -0.19 1.57 9.57
CA ILE A 100 0.30 1.83 8.21
C ILE A 100 1.61 1.07 7.98
N ALA A 101 2.50 1.01 8.98
CA ALA A 101 3.73 0.22 8.92
C ALA A 101 3.44 -1.28 8.75
N CYS A 102 2.48 -1.83 9.50
CA CYS A 102 2.07 -3.23 9.36
C CYS A 102 1.57 -3.54 7.94
N TYR A 103 0.75 -2.66 7.37
CA TYR A 103 0.31 -2.77 5.98
C TYR A 103 1.49 -2.72 5.00
N LEU A 104 2.43 -1.78 5.17
CA LEU A 104 3.62 -1.64 4.30
C LEU A 104 4.50 -2.89 4.35
N CYS A 105 4.76 -3.46 5.53
CA CYS A 105 5.48 -4.71 5.67
C CYS A 105 4.75 -5.87 4.96
N GLY A 106 3.43 -5.98 5.15
CA GLY A 106 2.61 -6.98 4.48
C GLY A 106 2.56 -6.81 2.95
N LEU A 107 2.61 -5.56 2.46
CA LEU A 107 2.69 -5.26 1.02
C LEU A 107 4.07 -5.63 0.47
N ALA A 108 5.15 -5.28 1.16
CA ALA A 108 6.53 -5.62 0.76
C ALA A 108 6.73 -7.13 0.68
N ALA A 109 6.32 -7.87 1.72
CA ALA A 109 6.41 -9.33 1.73
C ALA A 109 5.64 -9.97 0.56
N ARG A 110 4.45 -9.47 0.23
CA ARG A 110 3.65 -9.92 -0.91
C ARG A 110 4.34 -9.64 -2.24
N THR A 111 4.93 -8.45 -2.41
CA THR A 111 5.69 -8.10 -3.62
C THR A 111 6.91 -9.01 -3.79
N ILE A 112 7.64 -9.31 -2.71
CA ILE A 112 8.79 -10.23 -2.76
C ILE A 112 8.35 -11.64 -3.17
N LEU A 113 7.32 -12.20 -2.51
CA LEU A 113 6.79 -13.52 -2.87
C LEU A 113 6.35 -13.59 -4.34
N TYR A 114 5.72 -12.52 -4.82
CA TYR A 114 5.28 -12.43 -6.21
C TYR A 114 6.46 -12.36 -7.19
N ILE A 115 7.50 -11.57 -6.90
CA ILE A 115 8.72 -11.51 -7.72
C ILE A 115 9.41 -12.88 -7.75
N THR A 116 9.56 -13.54 -6.60
CA THR A 116 10.15 -14.89 -6.53
C THR A 116 9.37 -15.87 -7.39
N PHE A 117 8.03 -15.84 -7.32
CA PHE A 117 7.17 -16.68 -8.15
C PHE A 117 7.36 -16.40 -9.65
N LEU A 118 7.48 -15.14 -10.06
CA LEU A 118 7.77 -14.78 -11.45
C LEU A 118 9.13 -15.29 -11.93
N VAL A 119 10.16 -15.20 -11.09
CA VAL A 119 11.49 -15.71 -11.42
C VAL A 119 11.46 -17.22 -11.63
N VAL A 120 10.75 -17.97 -10.77
CA VAL A 120 10.59 -19.42 -10.92
C VAL A 120 9.86 -19.76 -12.22
N ILE A 121 8.75 -19.08 -12.53
CA ILE A 121 8.02 -19.28 -13.79
C ILE A 121 8.89 -18.94 -14.99
N ALA A 122 9.60 -17.81 -14.95
CA ALA A 122 10.49 -17.41 -16.03
C ALA A 122 11.57 -18.48 -16.25
N PHE A 123 12.19 -18.98 -15.18
CA PHE A 123 13.18 -20.05 -15.26
C PHE A 123 12.61 -21.33 -15.87
N VAL A 124 11.45 -21.81 -15.39
CA VAL A 124 10.80 -23.02 -15.93
C VAL A 124 10.44 -22.86 -17.41
N ASN A 125 10.04 -21.67 -17.87
CA ASN A 125 9.65 -21.44 -19.27
C ASN A 125 10.83 -21.07 -20.20
N LEU A 126 11.94 -20.55 -19.67
CA LEU A 126 13.15 -20.21 -20.44
C LEU A 126 14.10 -21.39 -20.58
N VAL A 127 14.10 -22.34 -19.63
CA VAL A 127 14.88 -23.57 -19.78
C VAL A 127 14.30 -24.38 -20.95
N PRO A 128 15.06 -24.56 -22.05
CA PRO A 128 14.57 -25.33 -23.18
C PRO A 128 14.30 -26.77 -22.71
N SER A 129 13.06 -27.21 -22.84
CA SER A 129 12.73 -28.63 -22.82
C SER A 129 13.52 -29.28 -23.95
N TRP A 130 14.43 -30.19 -23.61
CA TRP A 130 15.26 -30.94 -24.55
C TRP A 130 14.47 -31.99 -25.35
N LYS A 131 13.17 -31.76 -25.55
CA LYS A 131 12.29 -32.64 -26.30
C LYS A 131 11.78 -31.88 -27.52
N ASP A 132 11.93 -32.52 -28.67
CA ASP A 132 11.43 -32.08 -29.97
C ASP A 132 9.92 -31.78 -29.89
N ASP A 133 9.57 -30.54 -29.57
CA ASP A 133 8.19 -30.06 -29.53
C ASP A 133 7.90 -29.25 -30.80
N ASP A 134 6.78 -29.56 -31.47
CA ASP A 134 6.26 -28.89 -32.67
C ASP A 134 6.39 -27.35 -32.57
N GLU A 135 7.10 -26.74 -33.53
CA GLU A 135 7.45 -25.31 -33.55
C GLU A 135 6.23 -24.38 -33.36
N THR A 136 5.06 -24.79 -33.85
CA THR A 136 3.80 -24.01 -33.78
C THR A 136 3.21 -23.98 -32.38
N THR A 137 3.15 -25.12 -31.68
CA THR A 137 2.74 -25.22 -30.27
C THR A 137 3.71 -24.50 -29.34
N LEU A 138 5.01 -24.61 -29.61
CA LEU A 138 6.06 -23.92 -28.87
C LEU A 138 5.92 -22.38 -29.01
N MET A 139 5.65 -21.88 -30.22
CA MET A 139 5.40 -20.46 -30.45
C MET A 139 4.13 -19.96 -29.77
N PHE A 140 3.03 -20.72 -29.79
CA PHE A 140 1.79 -20.35 -29.10
C PHE A 140 2.01 -20.30 -27.58
N PHE A 141 2.70 -21.29 -27.02
CA PHE A 141 3.02 -21.34 -25.60
C PHE A 141 3.92 -20.17 -25.18
N ARG A 142 5.00 -19.89 -25.94
CA ARG A 142 5.88 -18.74 -25.71
C ARG A 142 5.15 -17.40 -25.80
N THR A 143 4.23 -17.24 -26.73
CA THR A 143 3.42 -16.01 -26.87
C THR A 143 2.50 -15.82 -25.68
N LYS A 144 1.83 -16.89 -25.21
CA LYS A 144 0.98 -16.83 -24.01
C LYS A 144 1.78 -16.57 -22.73
N VAL A 145 2.98 -17.13 -22.62
CA VAL A 145 3.91 -16.85 -21.51
C VAL A 145 4.39 -15.41 -21.56
N ALA A 146 4.76 -14.89 -22.73
CA ALA A 146 5.21 -13.51 -22.90
C ALA A 146 4.13 -12.49 -22.50
N ILE A 147 2.87 -12.72 -22.90
CA ILE A 147 1.74 -11.87 -22.48
C ILE A 147 1.58 -11.91 -20.96
N LYS A 148 1.65 -13.09 -20.34
CA LYS A 148 1.59 -13.22 -18.88
C LYS A 148 2.72 -12.47 -18.20
N VAL A 149 3.96 -12.59 -18.69
CA VAL A 149 5.13 -11.87 -18.15
C VAL A 149 4.93 -10.36 -18.27
N PHE A 150 4.44 -9.86 -19.40
CA PHE A 150 4.17 -8.43 -19.59
C PHE A 150 3.13 -7.90 -18.60
N ILE A 151 2.00 -8.59 -18.45
CA ILE A 151 0.96 -8.26 -17.47
C ILE A 151 1.54 -8.28 -16.05
N CYS A 152 2.43 -9.23 -15.76
CA CYS A 152 3.07 -9.35 -14.46
C CYS A 152 4.06 -8.20 -14.18
N ILE A 153 4.87 -7.79 -15.14
CA ILE A 153 5.78 -6.63 -15.02
C ILE A 153 4.95 -5.36 -14.77
N TRP A 154 3.89 -5.16 -15.55
CA TRP A 154 2.98 -4.03 -15.34
C TRP A 154 2.40 -4.03 -13.92
N TYR A 155 1.95 -5.20 -13.45
CA TYR A 155 1.42 -5.37 -12.10
C TYR A 155 2.46 -5.10 -11.00
N THR A 156 3.71 -5.59 -11.15
CA THR A 156 4.79 -5.28 -10.20
C THR A 156 5.05 -3.77 -10.11
N THR A 157 5.05 -3.09 -11.25
CA THR A 157 5.29 -1.64 -11.33
C THR A 157 4.20 -0.88 -10.58
N LEU A 158 2.93 -1.26 -10.78
CA LEU A 158 1.80 -0.68 -10.03
C LEU A 158 1.92 -0.91 -8.51
N LYS A 159 2.33 -2.10 -8.08
CA LYS A 159 2.54 -2.42 -6.65
C LYS A 159 3.67 -1.60 -6.02
N ILE A 160 4.78 -1.43 -6.73
CA ILE A 160 5.92 -0.61 -6.28
C ILE A 160 5.48 0.86 -6.20
N TYR A 161 4.75 1.36 -7.19
CA TYR A 161 4.23 2.72 -7.18
C TYR A 161 3.30 2.97 -5.98
N LEU A 162 2.40 2.03 -5.71
CA LEU A 162 1.50 2.06 -4.54
C LEU A 162 2.30 2.06 -3.22
N PHE A 163 3.35 1.24 -3.14
CA PHE A 163 4.25 1.22 -1.98
C PHE A 163 4.90 2.59 -1.74
N ILE A 164 5.41 3.23 -2.80
CA ILE A 164 6.06 4.56 -2.70
C ILE A 164 5.07 5.62 -2.21
N ILE A 165 3.84 5.65 -2.72
CA ILE A 165 2.82 6.62 -2.29
C ILE A 165 2.52 6.47 -0.80
N ILE A 166 2.26 5.22 -0.36
CA ILE A 166 1.90 4.96 1.04
C ILE A 166 3.10 5.20 1.96
N TYR A 167 4.31 4.87 1.52
CA TYR A 167 5.53 5.19 2.25
C TYR A 167 5.73 6.69 2.43
N ARG A 168 5.49 7.49 1.38
CA ARG A 168 5.56 8.96 1.47
C ARG A 168 4.53 9.51 2.46
N PHE A 169 3.33 8.96 2.47
CA PHE A 169 2.30 9.31 3.45
C PHE A 169 2.71 8.90 4.88
N TYR A 170 3.28 7.70 5.05
CA TYR A 170 3.80 7.22 6.32
C TYR A 170 4.91 8.12 6.88
N SER A 171 5.88 8.50 6.05
CA SER A 171 6.96 9.43 6.43
C SER A 171 6.42 10.79 6.85
N TYR A 172 5.44 11.32 6.12
CA TYR A 172 4.78 12.58 6.46
C TYR A 172 4.05 12.52 7.82
N ILE A 173 3.38 11.42 8.13
CA ILE A 173 2.73 11.23 9.44
C ILE A 173 3.75 11.19 10.57
N ILE A 174 4.88 10.50 10.38
CA ILE A 174 5.93 10.45 11.40
C ILE A 174 6.50 11.84 11.67
N GLU A 175 6.85 12.57 10.61
CA GLU A 175 7.46 13.90 10.71
C GLU A 175 6.52 14.89 11.40
N THR A 176 5.23 14.90 11.00
CA THR A 176 4.22 15.74 11.65
C THR A 176 3.99 15.35 13.11
N THR A 177 3.89 14.05 13.40
CA THR A 177 3.72 13.57 14.79
C THR A 177 4.94 13.92 15.65
N ALA A 178 6.16 13.81 15.12
CA ALA A 178 7.38 14.21 15.82
C ALA A 178 7.41 15.73 16.10
N TYR A 179 6.99 16.54 15.13
CA TYR A 179 6.92 18.00 15.27
C TYR A 179 5.95 18.47 16.36
N TYR A 180 4.81 17.79 16.52
CA TYR A 180 3.82 18.07 17.57
C TYR A 180 4.12 17.40 18.91
N ARG A 181 4.92 16.33 18.93
CA ARG A 181 5.38 15.66 20.16
C ARG A 181 6.52 16.44 20.84
N CYS A 182 7.28 17.25 20.10
CA CYS A 182 8.21 18.21 20.70
C CYS A 182 7.43 19.35 21.39
N SER A 183 7.58 19.47 22.71
CA SER A 183 6.92 20.47 23.55
C SER A 183 7.18 21.90 23.04
N PRO A 184 6.21 22.83 23.11
CA PRO A 184 6.41 24.23 22.70
C PRO A 184 7.53 24.96 23.46
N VAL A 185 7.98 24.42 24.60
CA VAL A 185 9.05 24.98 25.44
C VAL A 185 10.43 24.94 24.75
N GLU A 186 10.67 23.97 23.88
CA GLU A 186 11.99 23.79 23.23
C GLU A 186 12.15 24.63 21.96
N LYS A 187 11.06 25.23 21.46
CA LYS A 187 11.08 26.09 20.26
C LYS A 187 11.35 27.57 20.57
N GLN A 188 11.51 27.94 21.85
CA GLN A 188 11.69 29.33 22.29
C GLN A 188 13.08 29.68 22.83
N LEU A 189 14.01 28.74 23.04
CA LEU A 189 15.36 29.12 23.46
C LEU A 189 16.19 29.54 22.24
N PRO A 190 16.67 30.80 22.16
CA PRO A 190 17.73 31.14 21.23
C PRO A 190 19.00 30.35 21.59
N PRO A 191 19.91 30.10 20.63
CA PRO A 191 21.20 29.50 20.94
C PRO A 191 21.91 30.39 21.97
N VAL A 192 22.21 29.81 23.14
CA VAL A 192 23.11 30.43 24.11
C VAL A 192 24.46 30.52 23.43
N SER A 193 24.81 31.71 22.97
CA SER A 193 26.17 32.06 22.56
C SER A 193 27.07 31.93 23.79
N LEU A 194 28.01 31.00 23.72
CA LEU A 194 29.10 30.85 24.68
C LEU A 194 30.36 31.49 24.08
#